data_AF-A0A6C0CXN5-F1
#
_entry.id   AF-A0A6C0CXN5-F1
#
_cell.length_a   1.000
_cell.length_b   1.000
_cell.length_c   1.000
_cell.angle_alpha   90.00
_cell.angle_beta   90.00
_cell.angle_gamma   90.00
#
_symmetry.space_group_name_H-M   'P 1'
#
loop_
_entity.id
_entity.type
_entity.pdbx_description
1 polymer ?
#
loop_
_entity_poly.entity_id
_entity_poly.type
_entity_poly.pdbx_seq_one_letter_code
_entity_poly.pdbx_strand_id
1 'polypeptide(L)'
;MSNTLQFQYNNQKNLDFNSGGDLITQLPADTTQPSQHEIQIVNTLFKTHNTEINNVVTEFKDAILVGLLFLLLSSSFVDNLIIRFIPSTSTSVYMLLGIKTLLIILIFWLLKHYYLSRKQTK
;
A
#
# COMPACT_ATOMS: atom_id res chain seq x y z
N MET A 1 37.21 7.33 -42.72
CA MET A 1 36.92 8.73 -42.31
C MET A 1 36.20 8.65 -40.98
N SER A 2 36.95 8.82 -39.89
CA SER A 2 36.45 8.58 -38.52
C SER A 2 36.41 9.93 -37.80
N ASN A 3 35.22 10.49 -37.59
CA ASN A 3 35.01 11.70 -36.81
C ASN A 3 35.03 11.35 -35.32
N THR A 4 36.12 11.67 -34.64
CA THR A 4 36.25 11.59 -33.19
C THR A 4 35.62 12.82 -32.54
N LEU A 5 34.61 12.57 -31.70
CA LEU A 5 33.97 13.55 -30.82
C LEU A 5 34.99 14.05 -29.79
N GLN A 6 35.44 15.29 -29.97
CA GLN A 6 36.25 15.99 -28.96
C GLN A 6 35.32 16.54 -27.88
N PHE A 7 35.20 15.82 -26.77
CA PHE A 7 34.61 16.35 -25.55
C PHE A 7 35.64 17.27 -24.89
N GLN A 8 35.47 18.57 -25.08
CA GLN A 8 36.29 19.61 -24.46
C GLN A 8 35.88 19.76 -22.99
N TYR A 9 36.49 18.97 -22.11
CA TYR A 9 36.42 19.14 -20.66
C TYR A 9 37.36 20.28 -20.27
N ASN A 10 36.83 21.50 -20.16
CA ASN A 10 37.59 22.63 -19.63
C ASN A 10 36.77 23.32 -18.54
N ASN A 11 37.02 22.95 -17.29
CA ASN A 11 36.79 23.83 -16.16
C ASN A 11 37.63 23.36 -14.96
N GLN A 12 38.88 23.81 -14.91
CA GLN A 12 39.64 23.85 -13.67
C GLN A 12 39.00 24.89 -12.76
N LYS A 13 38.35 24.45 -11.68
CA LYS A 13 37.90 25.34 -10.60
C LYS A 13 38.78 25.08 -9.38
N ASN A 14 39.50 26.11 -8.95
CA ASN A 14 40.28 26.14 -7.72
C ASN A 14 39.38 25.71 -6.54
N LEU A 15 39.83 24.69 -5.80
CA LEU A 15 39.17 24.17 -4.62
C LEU A 15 39.59 24.99 -3.39
N ASP A 16 38.94 26.13 -3.19
CA ASP A 16 38.96 26.80 -1.89
C ASP A 16 38.05 26.01 -0.93
N PHE A 17 38.69 25.20 -0.08
CA PHE A 17 38.03 24.51 1.04
C PHE A 17 37.62 25.53 2.10
N ASN A 18 36.39 26.04 2.01
CA ASN A 18 35.76 26.79 3.10
C ASN A 18 34.64 25.96 3.74
N SER A 19 34.65 25.91 5.07
CA SER A 19 33.90 24.97 5.91
C SER A 19 32.42 25.34 6.05
N GLY A 20 31.62 24.98 5.06
CA GLY A 20 30.17 25.05 5.14
C GLY A 20 29.61 24.42 3.88
N GLY A 21 28.86 23.32 4.03
CA GLY A 21 28.34 22.58 2.88
C GLY A 21 27.67 23.52 1.87
N ASP A 22 27.97 23.31 0.59
CA ASP A 22 27.41 24.10 -0.50
C ASP A 22 25.88 24.15 -0.39
N LEU A 23 25.31 25.34 -0.52
CA LEU A 23 23.86 25.51 -0.55
C LEU A 23 23.31 24.70 -1.73
N ILE A 24 22.20 23.96 -1.54
CA ILE A 24 21.57 23.16 -2.61
C ILE A 24 21.28 24.01 -3.87
N THR A 25 21.04 25.31 -3.68
CA THR A 25 20.84 26.31 -4.75
C THR A 25 22.10 26.59 -5.59
N GLN A 26 23.28 26.19 -5.13
CA GLN A 26 24.56 26.31 -5.83
C GLN A 26 24.95 25.04 -6.57
N LEU A 27 24.15 23.97 -6.45
CA LEU A 27 24.32 22.78 -7.27
C LEU A 27 23.96 23.13 -8.73
N PRO A 28 24.78 22.73 -9.71
CA PRO A 28 24.43 22.87 -11.10
C PRO A 28 23.16 22.05 -11.39
N ALA A 29 22.03 22.73 -11.45
CA ALA A 29 20.77 22.16 -11.90
C ALA A 29 20.64 22.39 -13.40
N ASP A 30 20.26 21.34 -14.12
CA ASP A 30 19.89 21.48 -15.52
C ASP A 30 18.56 22.25 -15.59
N THR A 31 18.60 23.49 -16.10
CA THR A 31 17.42 24.33 -16.28
C THR A 31 16.81 24.14 -17.67
N THR A 32 17.33 23.24 -18.49
CA THR A 32 16.77 22.97 -19.82
C THR A 32 15.45 22.20 -19.70
N GLN A 33 14.52 22.53 -20.60
CA GLN A 33 13.24 21.84 -20.63
C GLN A 33 13.47 20.37 -21.04
N PRO A 34 12.95 19.39 -20.28
CA PRO A 34 13.18 17.98 -20.58
C PRO A 34 12.73 17.62 -21.99
N SER A 35 13.52 16.81 -22.68
CA SER A 35 13.16 16.25 -23.98
C SER A 35 11.97 15.29 -23.87
N GLN A 36 11.24 15.08 -24.98
CA GLN A 36 10.10 14.15 -24.98
C GLN A 36 10.49 12.71 -24.61
N HIS A 37 11.73 12.29 -24.91
CA HIS A 37 12.24 10.99 -24.52
C HIS A 37 12.49 10.87 -23.02
N GLU A 38 13.03 11.90 -22.37
CA GLU A 38 13.23 11.90 -20.91
C GLU A 38 11.89 11.88 -20.17
N ILE A 39 10.90 12.63 -20.65
CA ILE A 39 9.54 12.61 -20.10
C ILE A 39 8.92 11.21 -20.20
N GLN A 40 9.15 10.48 -21.30
CA GLN A 40 8.66 9.10 -21.46
C GLN A 40 9.34 8.12 -20.50
N ILE A 41 10.66 8.26 -20.29
CA ILE A 41 11.42 7.41 -19.36
C ILE A 41 10.92 7.62 -17.93
N VAL A 42 10.80 8.88 -17.50
CA VAL A 42 10.26 9.22 -16.17
C VAL A 42 8.84 8.67 -16.02
N ASN A 43 7.97 8.87 -17.01
CA ASN A 43 6.62 8.33 -16.95
C ASN A 43 6.60 6.80 -16.86
N THR A 44 7.48 6.09 -17.55
CA THR A 44 7.52 4.62 -17.52
C THR A 44 8.00 4.10 -16.17
N LEU A 45 9.03 4.73 -15.59
CA LEU A 45 9.58 4.34 -14.29
C LEU A 45 8.61 4.61 -13.13
N PHE A 46 7.92 5.75 -13.17
CA PHE A 46 7.05 6.18 -12.07
C PHE A 46 5.57 5.79 -12.23
N LYS A 47 5.05 5.54 -13.44
CA LYS A 47 3.69 4.99 -13.61
C LYS A 47 3.59 3.52 -13.18
N THR A 48 4.65 2.74 -13.37
CA THR A 48 4.65 1.30 -13.04
C THR A 48 4.37 1.07 -11.54
N HIS A 49 4.80 1.98 -10.67
CA HIS A 49 4.59 1.89 -9.22
C HIS A 49 3.17 2.27 -8.75
N ASN A 50 2.39 3.02 -9.54
CA ASN A 50 1.01 3.35 -9.16
C ASN A 50 0.09 2.13 -9.18
N THR A 51 0.35 1.15 -10.05
CA THR A 51 -0.43 -0.09 -10.11
C THR A 51 -0.25 -0.92 -8.83
N GLU A 52 0.99 -1.00 -8.32
CA GLU A 52 1.29 -1.75 -7.10
C GLU A 52 0.64 -1.13 -5.86
N ILE A 53 0.65 0.20 -5.74
CA ILE A 53 -0.04 0.89 -4.63
C ILE A 53 -1.55 0.63 -4.66
N ASN A 54 -2.16 0.65 -5.84
CA ASN A 54 -3.60 0.37 -5.99
C ASN A 54 -3.95 -1.08 -5.60
N ASN A 55 -3.07 -2.03 -5.90
CA ASN A 55 -3.25 -3.43 -5.50
C ASN A 55 -3.18 -3.57 -3.98
N VAL A 56 -2.18 -2.95 -3.33
CA VAL A 56 -2.04 -2.95 -1.86
C VAL A 56 -3.26 -2.33 -1.19
N VAL A 57 -3.76 -1.20 -1.69
CA VAL A 57 -4.97 -0.55 -1.13
C VAL A 57 -6.21 -1.45 -1.29
N THR A 58 -6.31 -2.17 -2.41
CA THR A 58 -7.45 -3.06 -2.67
C THR A 58 -7.46 -4.25 -1.71
N GLU A 59 -6.29 -4.82 -1.42
CA GLU A 59 -6.10 -5.90 -0.45
C GLU A 59 -6.29 -5.41 1.01
N PHE A 60 -5.82 -4.21 1.32
CA PHE A 60 -5.92 -3.65 2.67
C PHE A 60 -7.38 -3.46 3.12
N LYS A 61 -8.29 -3.18 2.19
CA LYS A 61 -9.73 -3.11 2.45
C LYS A 61 -10.27 -4.41 3.07
N ASP A 62 -9.80 -5.56 2.61
CA ASP A 62 -10.26 -6.86 3.11
C ASP A 62 -9.74 -7.09 4.55
N ALA A 63 -8.50 -6.68 4.83
CA ALA A 63 -7.94 -6.69 6.19
C ALA A 63 -8.70 -5.76 7.14
N ILE A 64 -9.04 -4.54 6.71
CA ILE A 64 -9.88 -3.61 7.48
C ILE A 64 -11.24 -4.23 7.78
N LEU A 65 -11.87 -4.87 6.78
CA LEU A 65 -13.18 -5.49 6.94
C LEU A 65 -13.16 -6.59 7.99
N VAL A 66 -12.14 -7.46 7.96
CA VAL A 66 -11.96 -8.53 8.96
C VAL A 66 -11.71 -7.94 10.35
N GLY A 67 -10.86 -6.91 10.45
CA GLY A 67 -10.59 -6.22 11.71
C GLY A 67 -11.85 -5.61 12.33
N LEU A 68 -12.68 -4.97 11.50
CA LEU A 68 -13.96 -4.38 11.93
C LEU A 68 -14.97 -5.45 12.37
N LEU A 69 -15.04 -6.58 11.64
CA LEU A 69 -15.85 -7.74 12.03
C LEU A 69 -15.43 -8.30 13.38
N PHE A 70 -14.12 -8.47 13.59
CA PHE A 70 -13.57 -8.97 14.84
C PHE A 70 -13.93 -8.04 16.01
N LEU A 71 -13.79 -6.73 15.82
CA LEU A 71 -14.12 -5.74 16.85
C LEU A 71 -15.62 -5.79 17.21
N LEU A 72 -16.51 -5.88 16.22
CA LEU A 72 -17.94 -6.04 16.44
C LEU A 72 -18.29 -7.34 17.18
N LEU A 73 -17.69 -8.46 16.80
CA LEU A 73 -17.92 -9.77 17.42
C LEU A 73 -17.23 -9.93 18.79
N SER A 74 -16.34 -9.01 19.15
CA SER A 74 -15.72 -8.94 20.48
C SER A 74 -16.61 -8.24 21.52
N SER A 75 -17.75 -7.67 21.12
CA SER A 75 -18.69 -7.04 22.04
C SER A 75 -19.35 -8.06 22.97
N SER A 76 -19.52 -7.70 24.25
CA SER A 76 -20.21 -8.52 25.26
C SER A 76 -21.65 -8.89 24.89
N PHE A 77 -22.29 -8.09 24.03
CA PHE A 77 -23.60 -8.43 23.47
C PHE A 77 -23.57 -9.74 22.66
N VAL A 78 -22.54 -9.91 21.83
CA VAL A 78 -22.37 -11.10 20.98
C VAL A 78 -22.06 -12.32 21.83
N ASP A 79 -21.28 -12.15 22.89
CA ASP A 79 -20.92 -13.21 23.84
C ASP A 79 -22.17 -13.79 24.49
N ASN A 80 -23.05 -12.91 24.96
CA ASN A 80 -24.33 -13.29 25.54
C ASN A 80 -25.27 -13.97 24.53
N LEU A 81 -25.27 -13.52 23.26
CA LEU A 81 -26.02 -14.21 22.20
C LEU A 81 -25.48 -15.62 21.96
N ILE A 82 -24.16 -15.78 21.84
CA ILE A 82 -23.53 -17.09 21.61
C ILE A 82 -23.84 -18.03 22.77
N ILE A 83 -23.68 -17.58 24.03
CA ILE A 83 -23.98 -18.38 25.21
C ILE A 83 -25.48 -18.75 25.27
N ARG A 84 -26.37 -17.88 24.80
CA ARG A 84 -27.81 -18.16 24.76
C ARG A 84 -28.18 -19.25 23.74
N PHE A 85 -27.50 -19.29 22.59
CA PHE A 85 -27.72 -20.32 21.58
C PHE A 85 -26.98 -21.63 21.89
N ILE A 86 -25.80 -21.54 22.48
CA ILE A 86 -24.94 -22.66 22.84
C ILE A 86 -24.49 -22.48 24.30
N PRO A 87 -25.27 -22.95 25.29
CA PRO A 87 -24.96 -22.76 26.70
C PRO A 87 -23.66 -23.45 27.14
N SER A 88 -23.25 -24.51 26.44
CA SER A 88 -21.98 -25.23 26.66
C SER A 88 -20.74 -24.36 26.43
N THR A 89 -20.88 -23.19 25.80
CA THR A 89 -19.77 -22.28 25.51
C THR A 89 -19.40 -21.40 26.71
N SER A 90 -20.26 -21.34 27.75
CA SER A 90 -20.03 -20.55 28.97
C SER A 90 -18.93 -21.12 29.88
N THR A 91 -18.61 -22.41 29.77
CA THR A 91 -17.66 -23.10 30.63
C THR A 91 -16.21 -23.00 30.16
N SER A 92 -15.98 -22.67 28.88
CA SER A 92 -14.65 -22.63 28.29
C SER A 92 -14.46 -21.42 27.38
N VAL A 93 -13.53 -20.54 27.77
CA VAL A 93 -13.13 -19.35 27.01
C VAL A 93 -12.64 -19.73 25.61
N TYR A 94 -11.93 -20.85 25.47
CA TYR A 94 -11.43 -21.34 24.18
C TYR A 94 -12.56 -21.74 23.24
N MET A 95 -13.65 -22.31 23.77
CA MET A 95 -14.81 -22.68 22.97
C MET A 95 -15.54 -21.43 22.44
N LEU A 96 -15.67 -20.39 23.28
CA LEU A 96 -16.24 -19.11 22.88
C LEU A 96 -15.43 -18.44 21.77
N LEU A 97 -14.10 -18.43 21.92
CA LEU A 97 -13.20 -17.88 20.91
C LEU A 97 -13.28 -18.65 19.58
N GLY A 98 -13.36 -19.99 19.64
CA GLY A 98 -13.51 -20.85 18.47
C GLY A 98 -14.81 -20.56 17.70
N ILE A 99 -15.93 -20.45 18.41
CA ILE A 99 -17.23 -20.13 17.79
C ILE A 99 -17.23 -18.73 17.18
N LYS A 100 -16.67 -17.72 17.88
CA LYS A 100 -16.51 -16.37 17.33
C LYS A 100 -15.69 -16.37 16.05
N THR A 101 -14.58 -17.09 16.04
CA THR A 101 -13.70 -17.18 14.86
C THR A 101 -14.43 -17.81 13.67
N LEU A 102 -15.18 -18.89 13.92
CA LEU A 102 -16.00 -19.55 12.89
C LEU A 102 -17.07 -18.60 12.35
N LEU A 103 -17.74 -17.84 13.22
CA LEU A 103 -18.69 -16.80 12.83
C LEU A 103 -18.04 -15.70 11.97
N ILE A 104 -16.86 -15.21 12.34
CA ILE A 104 -16.13 -14.19 11.55
C ILE A 104 -15.83 -14.74 10.15
N ILE A 105 -15.33 -15.98 10.05
CA ILE A 105 -15.04 -16.61 8.76
C ILE A 105 -16.31 -16.75 7.92
N LEU A 106 -17.41 -17.20 8.52
CA LEU A 106 -18.71 -17.36 7.85
C LEU A 106 -19.24 -16.01 7.32
N ILE A 107 -19.24 -14.98 8.17
CA ILE A 107 -19.75 -13.65 7.80
C ILE A 107 -18.83 -13.02 6.74
N PHE A 108 -17.50 -13.13 6.89
CA PHE A 108 -16.56 -12.64 5.88
C PHE A 108 -16.75 -13.35 4.54
N TRP A 109 -16.93 -14.67 4.55
CA TRP A 109 -17.23 -15.45 3.35
C TRP A 109 -18.54 -15.01 2.69
N LEU A 110 -19.61 -14.83 3.48
CA LEU A 110 -20.89 -14.31 2.99
C LEU A 110 -20.76 -12.92 2.38
N LEU A 111 -20.08 -11.99 3.06
CA LEU A 111 -19.85 -10.63 2.58
C LEU A 111 -19.05 -10.65 1.27
N LYS A 112 -17.99 -11.45 1.19
CA LYS A 112 -17.17 -11.59 -0.01
C LYS A 112 -17.96 -12.18 -1.17
N HIS A 113 -18.71 -13.26 -0.92
CA HIS A 113 -19.50 -13.94 -1.95
C HIS A 113 -20.67 -13.07 -2.45
N TYR A 114 -21.38 -12.39 -1.53
CA TYR A 114 -22.47 -11.49 -1.88
C TYR A 114 -21.98 -10.23 -2.62
N TYR A 115 -20.83 -9.68 -2.21
CA TYR A 115 -20.21 -8.54 -2.89
C TYR A 115 -19.72 -8.89 -4.30
N LEU A 116 -19.16 -10.09 -4.51
CA LEU A 116 -18.77 -10.56 -5.84
C LEU A 116 -20.00 -10.76 -6.75
N SER A 117 -21.11 -11.27 -6.22
CA SER A 117 -22.34 -11.50 -6.98
C SER A 117 -22.91 -10.21 -7.59
N ARG A 118 -22.83 -9.08 -6.88
CA ARG A 118 -23.31 -7.77 -7.40
C ARG A 118 -22.41 -7.12 -8.46
N LYS A 119 -21.14 -7.51 -8.57
CA LYS A 119 -20.22 -6.94 -9.58
C LYS A 119 -20.41 -7.53 -10.99
N GLN A 120 -21.09 -8.66 -11.13
CA GLN A 120 -21.37 -9.28 -12.43
C GLN A 120 -22.67 -8.79 -13.10
N THR A 121 -23.41 -7.88 -12.47
CA THR A 121 -24.62 -7.26 -13.00
C THR A 121 -24.40 -5.78 -13.28
N LYS A 122 -23.43 -5.45 -14.15
CA LYS A 122 -23.40 -4.21 -14.93
C LYS A 122 -22.67 -4.46 -16.24
#